data_AF-A0A560XF16-F1
#
_entry.id   AF-A0A560XF16-F1
#
_cell.length_a   1.000
_cell.length_b   1.000
_cell.length_c   1.000
_cell.angle_alpha   90.00
_cell.angle_beta   90.00
_cell.angle_gamma   90.00
#
_symmetry.space_group_name_H-M   'P 1'
#
loop_
_entity.id
_entity.type
_entity.pdbx_description
1 polymer ?
#
loop_
_entity_poly.entity_id
_entity_poly.type
_entity_poly.pdbx_seq_one_letter_code
_entity_poly.pdbx_strand_id
1 'polypeptide(L)'
;MNDGRVKVPRRLTIFLTLFLPVVAALVAGLVRAWRSGGQADPWTWALPAALMVALMGQLLAKNLWRWLLWIAIGATGAALIFCTIAAARPPDLWAAVGLLIMTLLAGFGSRGLREGGTRLIAVGLLVLAGLLAWRGPSQPLTAVADRPVLAVITALPLFWAEGARADAPIITVLRTRFTVRPLDDPRALAGSGARALLLAQPRAMTAEELVAVDAWVRAGGTALVLADPLLRWPTTLPPGDRRRAPSVSLLPPLLAHWGVEPGVLDEAETRHFLDDGQLVTLSGTQAFTGRQPGCVPPRGAIMRCRIGQGRVVLVGDADLIDDRLWLADPAGPLDPRVWAADTPALVGQWLGVSIAQGRHWFREAGDVVTGLRWALIFGTGWAILGMVLFRRTEQRVEQ
;
A
#
# COMPACT_ATOMS: atom_id res chain seq x y z
N MET A 1 -55.93 13.43 -21.33
CA MET A 1 -54.60 13.71 -20.76
C MET A 1 -53.88 12.37 -20.64
N ASN A 2 -53.11 12.02 -21.66
CA ASN A 2 -52.42 10.74 -21.78
C ASN A 2 -51.17 10.83 -20.88
N ASP A 3 -51.13 10.11 -19.76
CA ASP A 3 -49.95 10.05 -18.89
C ASP A 3 -48.85 9.29 -19.65
N GLY A 4 -48.03 10.04 -20.40
CA GLY A 4 -46.97 9.58 -21.29
C GLY A 4 -45.77 8.99 -20.56
N ARG A 5 -45.99 8.16 -19.53
CA ARG A 5 -44.92 7.39 -18.89
C ARG A 5 -44.52 6.26 -19.82
N VAL A 6 -43.33 6.39 -20.40
CA VAL A 6 -42.62 5.32 -21.10
C VAL A 6 -42.58 4.09 -20.18
N LYS A 7 -43.35 3.04 -20.51
CA LYS A 7 -43.34 1.79 -19.77
C LYS A 7 -42.03 1.06 -20.03
N VAL A 8 -41.10 1.17 -19.09
CA VAL A 8 -39.83 0.43 -19.13
C VAL A 8 -40.15 -1.08 -19.09
N PRO A 9 -39.61 -1.89 -20.00
CA PRO A 9 -39.89 -3.32 -20.01
C PRO A 9 -39.38 -3.97 -18.71
N ARG A 10 -40.21 -4.79 -18.06
CA ARG A 10 -39.92 -5.43 -16.75
C ARG A 10 -38.55 -6.14 -16.70
N ARG A 11 -38.11 -6.74 -17.82
CA ARG A 11 -36.78 -7.36 -17.95
C ARG A 11 -35.63 -6.36 -17.77
N LEU A 12 -35.76 -5.19 -18.38
CA LEU A 12 -34.79 -4.12 -18.27
C LEU A 12 -34.75 -3.59 -16.84
N THR A 13 -35.90 -3.44 -16.18
CA THR A 13 -35.97 -3.03 -14.78
C THR A 13 -35.25 -4.02 -13.86
N ILE A 14 -35.51 -5.33 -13.99
CA ILE A 14 -34.83 -6.37 -13.18
C ILE A 14 -33.31 -6.32 -13.40
N PHE A 15 -32.87 -6.25 -14.66
CA PHE A 15 -31.45 -6.16 -14.99
C PHE A 15 -30.79 -4.93 -14.37
N LEU A 16 -31.36 -3.74 -14.56
CA LEU A 16 -30.82 -2.49 -14.01
C LEU A 16 -30.75 -2.53 -12.48
N THR A 17 -31.75 -3.14 -11.83
CA THR A 17 -31.81 -3.30 -10.38
C THR A 17 -30.65 -4.17 -9.84
N LEU A 18 -30.23 -5.17 -10.61
CA LEU A 18 -29.10 -6.04 -10.25
C LEU A 18 -27.74 -5.44 -10.66
N PHE A 19 -27.68 -4.72 -11.78
CA PHE A 19 -26.43 -4.27 -12.39
C PHE A 19 -25.94 -2.92 -11.84
N LEU A 20 -26.81 -1.93 -11.70
CA LEU A 20 -26.44 -0.58 -11.24
C LEU A 20 -25.73 -0.56 -9.87
N PRO A 21 -26.20 -1.27 -8.82
CA PRO A 21 -25.49 -1.26 -7.53
C PRO A 21 -24.08 -1.88 -7.64
N VAL A 22 -23.89 -2.89 -8.50
CA VAL A 22 -22.59 -3.52 -8.73
C VAL A 22 -21.62 -2.53 -9.39
N VAL A 23 -22.06 -1.86 -10.46
CA VAL A 23 -21.24 -0.86 -11.16
C VAL A 23 -20.94 0.34 -10.27
N ALA A 24 -21.93 0.85 -9.53
CA ALA A 24 -21.75 1.96 -8.62
C ALA A 24 -20.73 1.64 -7.51
N ALA A 25 -20.83 0.45 -6.91
CA ALA A 25 -19.86 -0.02 -5.91
C ALA A 25 -18.45 -0.17 -6.51
N LEU A 26 -18.34 -0.73 -7.72
CA LEU A 26 -17.07 -0.92 -8.42
C LEU A 26 -16.38 0.42 -8.69
N VAL A 27 -17.10 1.40 -9.27
CA VAL A 27 -16.58 2.73 -9.59
C VAL A 27 -16.20 3.49 -8.33
N ALA A 28 -17.07 3.49 -7.31
CA ALA A 28 -16.78 4.17 -6.05
C ALA A 28 -15.56 3.57 -5.32
N GLY A 29 -15.39 2.25 -5.36
CA GLY A 29 -14.20 1.59 -4.83
C GLY A 29 -12.95 1.91 -5.64
N LEU A 30 -13.05 1.99 -6.98
CA LEU A 30 -11.93 2.38 -7.84
C LEU A 30 -11.45 3.82 -7.55
N VAL A 31 -12.37 4.76 -7.37
CA VAL A 31 -12.02 6.15 -6.97
C VAL A 31 -11.29 6.17 -5.62
N ARG A 32 -11.73 5.35 -4.67
CA ARG A 32 -11.05 5.23 -3.36
C ARG A 32 -9.66 4.62 -3.50
N ALA A 33 -9.52 3.54 -4.28
CA ALA A 33 -8.25 2.86 -4.52
C ALA A 33 -7.21 3.77 -5.20
N TRP A 34 -7.66 4.65 -6.10
CA TRP A 34 -6.80 5.65 -6.74
C TRP A 34 -6.28 6.69 -5.75
N ARG A 35 -7.12 7.14 -4.80
CA ARG A 35 -6.72 8.08 -3.75
C ARG A 35 -5.75 7.47 -2.73
N SER A 36 -5.80 6.16 -2.53
CA SER A 36 -4.90 5.41 -1.65
C SER A 36 -3.63 4.90 -2.36
N GLY A 37 -3.15 5.59 -3.39
CA GLY A 37 -1.90 5.23 -4.07
C GLY A 37 -1.96 3.99 -4.97
N GLY A 38 -3.15 3.52 -5.34
CA GLY A 38 -3.33 2.39 -6.26
C GLY A 38 -3.21 1.02 -5.61
N GLN A 39 -3.71 0.87 -4.38
CA GLN A 39 -3.81 -0.42 -3.69
C GLN A 39 -4.99 -1.25 -4.25
N ALA A 40 -4.74 -2.53 -4.48
CA ALA A 40 -5.74 -3.53 -4.88
C ALA A 40 -6.29 -4.30 -3.66
N ASP A 41 -6.63 -3.58 -2.58
CA ASP A 41 -7.19 -4.16 -1.35
C ASP A 41 -8.73 -4.29 -1.46
N PRO A 42 -9.32 -5.49 -1.36
CA PRO A 42 -10.77 -5.69 -1.36
C PRO A 42 -11.52 -4.84 -0.33
N TRP A 43 -10.90 -4.51 0.82
CA TRP A 43 -11.51 -3.68 1.85
C TRP A 43 -11.82 -2.25 1.36
N THR A 44 -11.14 -1.79 0.30
CA THR A 44 -11.41 -0.49 -0.34
C THR A 44 -12.82 -0.44 -0.95
N TRP A 45 -13.35 -1.59 -1.39
CA TRP A 45 -14.71 -1.74 -1.94
C TRP A 45 -15.77 -2.06 -0.87
N ALA A 46 -15.37 -2.36 0.37
CA ALA A 46 -16.30 -2.85 1.39
C ALA A 46 -17.38 -1.84 1.76
N LEU A 47 -17.00 -0.58 2.01
CA LEU A 47 -17.97 0.47 2.34
C LEU A 47 -18.87 0.84 1.14
N PRO A 48 -18.37 1.11 -0.08
CA PRO A 48 -19.22 1.32 -1.24
C PRO A 48 -20.20 0.18 -1.52
N ALA A 49 -19.73 -1.07 -1.49
CA ALA A 49 -20.58 -2.24 -1.72
C ALA A 49 -21.64 -2.40 -0.62
N ALA A 50 -21.26 -2.24 0.65
CA ALA A 50 -22.19 -2.33 1.77
C ALA A 50 -23.28 -1.25 1.69
N LEU A 51 -22.94 -0.01 1.33
CA LEU A 51 -23.90 1.07 1.16
C LEU A 51 -24.88 0.79 0.01
N MET A 52 -24.38 0.29 -1.13
CA MET A 52 -25.23 -0.07 -2.27
C MET A 52 -26.18 -1.22 -1.91
N VAL A 53 -25.69 -2.28 -1.26
CA VAL A 53 -26.54 -3.41 -0.84
C VAL A 53 -27.54 -2.97 0.26
N ALA A 54 -27.12 -2.13 1.20
CA ALA A 54 -28.00 -1.57 2.23
C ALA A 54 -29.11 -0.70 1.63
N LEU A 55 -28.80 0.13 0.64
CA LEU A 55 -29.77 0.93 -0.11
C LEU A 55 -30.77 0.03 -0.85
N MET A 56 -30.29 -1.02 -1.52
CA MET A 56 -31.15 -2.01 -2.16
C MET A 56 -32.05 -2.74 -1.16
N GLY A 57 -31.57 -2.98 0.07
CA GLY A 57 -32.37 -3.47 1.20
C GLY A 57 -33.54 -2.55 1.58
N GLN A 58 -33.42 -1.24 1.38
CA GLN A 58 -34.53 -0.30 1.58
C GLN A 58 -35.48 -0.23 0.39
N LEU A 59 -34.96 -0.30 -0.84
CA LEU A 59 -35.74 -0.09 -2.06
C LEU A 59 -36.56 -1.33 -2.47
N LEU A 60 -36.08 -2.53 -2.19
CA LEU A 60 -36.75 -3.77 -2.57
C LEU A 60 -37.99 -4.05 -1.68
N ALA A 61 -39.06 -4.59 -2.30
CA ALA A 61 -40.31 -4.94 -1.62
C ALA A 61 -40.19 -6.20 -0.73
N LYS A 62 -41.30 -6.63 -0.11
CA LYS A 62 -41.30 -7.78 0.80
C LYS A 62 -40.87 -9.08 0.09
N ASN A 63 -40.01 -9.86 0.76
CA ASN A 63 -39.61 -11.24 0.45
C ASN A 63 -38.51 -11.49 -0.63
N LEU A 64 -37.45 -10.67 -0.64
CA LEU A 64 -36.39 -10.74 -1.66
C LEU A 64 -34.99 -10.97 -1.07
N TRP A 65 -34.85 -11.80 -0.03
CA TRP A 65 -33.53 -12.18 0.52
C TRP A 65 -32.57 -12.71 -0.56
N ARG A 66 -33.13 -13.42 -1.55
CA ARG A 66 -32.42 -13.90 -2.74
C ARG A 66 -31.81 -12.76 -3.56
N TRP A 67 -32.48 -11.62 -3.67
CA TRP A 67 -31.97 -10.46 -4.42
C TRP A 67 -30.82 -9.80 -3.68
N LEU A 68 -30.94 -9.62 -2.37
CA LEU A 68 -29.85 -9.06 -1.56
C LEU A 68 -28.61 -9.94 -1.63
N LEU A 69 -28.78 -11.26 -1.52
CA LEU A 69 -27.70 -12.22 -1.70
C LEU A 69 -27.09 -12.11 -3.11
N TRP A 70 -27.91 -12.02 -4.15
CA TRP A 70 -27.43 -11.93 -5.54
C TRP A 70 -26.64 -10.65 -5.81
N ILE A 71 -27.13 -9.51 -5.32
CA ILE A 71 -26.46 -8.21 -5.47
C ILE A 71 -25.16 -8.19 -4.68
N ALA A 72 -25.16 -8.72 -3.44
CA ALA A 72 -23.95 -8.82 -2.62
C ALA A 72 -22.87 -9.68 -3.30
N ILE A 73 -23.23 -10.87 -3.80
CA ILE A 73 -22.30 -11.73 -4.55
C ILE A 73 -21.81 -11.04 -5.82
N GLY A 74 -22.69 -10.35 -6.55
CA GLY A 74 -22.31 -9.61 -7.76
C GLY A 74 -21.32 -8.48 -7.47
N ALA A 75 -21.57 -7.68 -6.44
CA ALA A 75 -20.72 -6.56 -6.03
C ALA A 75 -19.35 -7.06 -5.52
N THR A 76 -19.35 -8.06 -4.64
CA THR A 76 -18.12 -8.66 -4.12
C THR A 76 -17.34 -9.37 -5.24
N GLY A 77 -18.00 -10.16 -6.08
CA GLY A 77 -17.36 -10.88 -7.17
C GLY A 77 -16.71 -9.94 -8.19
N ALA A 78 -17.39 -8.86 -8.60
CA ALA A 78 -16.82 -7.87 -9.50
C ALA A 78 -15.58 -7.17 -8.89
N ALA A 79 -15.64 -6.79 -7.60
CA ALA A 79 -14.50 -6.19 -6.90
C ALA A 79 -13.32 -7.17 -6.79
N LEU A 80 -13.58 -8.44 -6.47
CA LEU A 80 -12.53 -9.46 -6.36
C LEU A 80 -11.88 -9.77 -7.71
N ILE A 81 -12.67 -9.90 -8.78
CA ILE A 81 -12.15 -10.09 -10.15
C ILE A 81 -11.30 -8.89 -10.58
N PHE A 82 -11.73 -7.68 -10.23
CA PHE A 82 -10.92 -6.49 -10.50
C PHE A 82 -9.59 -6.56 -9.75
N CYS A 83 -9.61 -6.83 -8.44
CA CYS A 83 -8.40 -6.89 -7.62
C CYS A 83 -7.44 -8.00 -8.07
N THR A 84 -7.95 -9.19 -8.42
CA THR A 84 -7.12 -10.32 -8.87
C THR A 84 -6.33 -9.99 -10.12
N ILE A 85 -7.00 -9.39 -11.11
CA ILE A 85 -6.40 -9.08 -12.41
C ILE A 85 -5.51 -7.86 -12.29
N ALA A 86 -5.96 -6.78 -11.64
CA ALA A 86 -5.20 -5.54 -11.53
C ALA A 86 -3.88 -5.69 -10.75
N ALA A 87 -3.83 -6.62 -9.78
CA ALA A 87 -2.60 -6.95 -9.03
C ALA A 87 -1.81 -8.13 -9.62
N ALA A 88 -2.35 -8.82 -10.62
CA ALA A 88 -1.89 -10.13 -11.10
C ALA A 88 -1.66 -11.15 -9.97
N ARG A 89 -2.46 -11.06 -8.90
CA ARG A 89 -2.34 -11.89 -7.69
C ARG A 89 -3.70 -12.07 -7.03
N PRO A 90 -4.02 -13.27 -6.50
CA PRO A 90 -5.27 -13.47 -5.78
C PRO A 90 -5.31 -12.62 -4.50
N PRO A 91 -6.46 -12.02 -4.16
CA PRO A 91 -6.63 -11.30 -2.90
C PRO A 91 -6.60 -12.26 -1.71
N ASP A 92 -6.31 -11.71 -0.54
CA ASP A 92 -6.38 -12.48 0.70
C ASP A 92 -7.77 -13.07 0.92
N LEU A 93 -7.80 -14.36 1.26
CA LEU A 93 -9.04 -15.09 1.50
C LEU A 93 -9.90 -14.40 2.57
N TRP A 94 -9.27 -13.92 3.64
CA TRP A 94 -9.95 -13.20 4.72
C TRP A 94 -10.56 -11.88 4.29
N ALA A 95 -9.87 -11.13 3.41
CA ALA A 95 -10.42 -9.90 2.85
C ALA A 95 -11.61 -10.20 1.92
N ALA A 96 -11.52 -11.27 1.12
CA ALA A 96 -12.61 -11.70 0.25
C ALA A 96 -13.86 -12.14 1.03
N VAL A 97 -13.69 -13.00 2.04
CA VAL A 97 -14.78 -13.45 2.91
C VAL A 97 -15.34 -12.28 3.73
N GLY A 98 -14.47 -11.44 4.30
CA GLY A 98 -14.85 -10.27 5.08
C GLY A 98 -15.69 -9.27 4.28
N LEU A 99 -15.31 -9.01 3.02
CA LEU A 99 -16.07 -8.18 2.09
C LEU A 99 -17.48 -8.73 1.83
N LEU A 100 -17.61 -10.04 1.59
CA LEU A 100 -18.92 -10.66 1.37
C LEU A 100 -19.79 -10.61 2.64
N ILE A 101 -19.23 -10.96 3.80
CA ILE A 101 -19.97 -10.94 5.06
C ILE A 101 -20.45 -9.52 5.37
N MET A 102 -19.58 -8.52 5.24
CA MET A 102 -19.94 -7.13 5.50
C MET A 102 -21.09 -6.64 4.60
N THR A 103 -21.05 -6.95 3.29
CA THR A 103 -22.12 -6.54 2.37
C THR A 103 -23.45 -7.21 2.67
N LEU A 104 -23.43 -8.50 3.04
CA LEU A 104 -24.62 -9.24 3.47
C LEU A 104 -25.20 -8.69 4.78
N LEU A 105 -24.37 -8.48 5.80
CA LEU A 105 -24.79 -7.90 7.08
C LEU A 105 -25.42 -6.52 6.91
N ALA A 106 -24.82 -5.67 6.06
CA ALA A 106 -25.36 -4.35 5.75
C ALA A 106 -26.72 -4.43 5.04
N GLY A 107 -26.87 -5.33 4.08
CA GLY A 107 -28.13 -5.56 3.36
C GLY A 107 -29.27 -6.08 4.23
N PHE A 108 -29.02 -7.17 4.97
CA PHE A 108 -30.01 -7.78 5.85
C PHE A 108 -30.31 -6.89 7.06
N GLY A 109 -29.28 -6.28 7.64
CA GLY A 109 -29.41 -5.33 8.73
C GLY A 109 -30.27 -4.14 8.33
N SER A 110 -30.01 -3.50 7.19
CA SER A 110 -30.83 -2.37 6.74
C SER A 110 -32.29 -2.81 6.53
N ARG A 111 -32.51 -3.95 5.85
CA ARG A 111 -33.86 -4.44 5.55
C ARG A 111 -34.66 -4.75 6.82
N GLY A 112 -34.01 -5.32 7.84
CA GLY A 112 -34.64 -5.66 9.12
C GLY A 112 -35.12 -4.43 9.91
N LEU A 113 -34.55 -3.24 9.69
CA LEU A 113 -35.02 -2.01 10.34
C LEU A 113 -36.48 -1.65 9.96
N ARG A 114 -36.93 -2.08 8.78
CA ARG A 114 -38.31 -1.84 8.30
C ARG A 114 -39.35 -2.73 8.98
N GLU A 115 -38.93 -3.86 9.57
CA GLU A 115 -39.81 -4.84 10.20
C GLU A 115 -39.78 -4.67 11.72
N GLY A 116 -40.92 -4.28 12.31
CA GLY A 116 -40.99 -3.97 13.74
C GLY A 116 -40.47 -5.08 14.66
N GLY A 117 -40.67 -6.34 14.29
CA GLY A 117 -40.26 -7.51 15.09
C GLY A 117 -38.77 -7.88 15.02
N THR A 118 -38.01 -7.40 14.03
CA THR A 118 -36.60 -7.80 13.82
C THR A 118 -35.60 -6.67 14.05
N ARG A 119 -36.05 -5.51 14.55
CA ARG A 119 -35.22 -4.30 14.74
C ARG A 119 -33.97 -4.50 15.58
N LEU A 120 -34.05 -5.23 16.69
CA LEU A 120 -32.88 -5.48 17.55
C LEU A 120 -31.81 -6.32 16.82
N ILE A 121 -32.25 -7.36 16.11
CA ILE A 121 -31.36 -8.19 15.28
C ILE A 121 -30.75 -7.35 14.16
N ALA A 122 -31.56 -6.52 13.50
CA ALA A 122 -31.12 -5.61 12.45
C ALA A 122 -30.02 -4.66 12.91
N VAL A 123 -30.20 -4.03 14.07
CA VAL A 123 -29.17 -3.18 14.70
C VAL A 123 -27.92 -4.00 15.00
N GLY A 124 -28.05 -5.22 15.54
CA GLY A 124 -26.92 -6.12 15.79
C GLY A 124 -26.12 -6.45 14.53
N LEU A 125 -26.80 -6.75 13.40
CA LEU A 125 -26.15 -7.00 12.11
C LEU A 125 -25.40 -5.77 11.59
N LEU A 126 -25.99 -4.58 11.72
CA LEU A 126 -25.34 -3.32 11.31
C LEU A 126 -24.14 -2.97 12.20
N VAL A 127 -24.23 -3.22 13.51
CA VAL A 127 -23.10 -3.08 14.44
C VAL A 127 -21.98 -4.03 14.03
N LEU A 128 -22.29 -5.29 13.73
CA LEU A 128 -21.29 -6.26 13.28
C LEU A 128 -20.67 -5.86 11.93
N ALA A 129 -21.47 -5.33 10.99
CA ALA A 129 -20.96 -4.79 9.73
C ALA A 129 -20.01 -3.60 9.98
N GLY A 130 -20.34 -2.71 10.93
CA GLY A 130 -19.48 -1.60 11.34
C GLY A 130 -18.19 -2.06 12.01
N LEU A 131 -18.25 -3.10 12.84
CA LEU A 131 -17.06 -3.71 13.45
C LEU A 131 -16.14 -4.32 12.41
N LEU A 132 -16.68 -5.03 11.41
CA LEU A 132 -15.90 -5.55 10.28
C LEU A 132 -15.30 -4.43 9.43
N ALA A 133 -16.05 -3.35 9.17
CA ALA A 133 -15.55 -2.18 8.46
C ALA A 133 -14.38 -1.51 9.20
N TRP A 134 -14.37 -1.56 10.53
CA TRP A 134 -13.31 -1.02 11.35
C TRP A 134 -12.09 -1.95 11.45
N ARG A 135 -12.31 -3.25 11.70
CA ARG A 135 -11.24 -4.22 12.00
C ARG A 135 -10.68 -4.94 10.78
N GLY A 136 -11.45 -5.03 9.71
CA GLY A 136 -11.08 -5.73 8.48
C GLY A 136 -9.89 -5.09 7.76
N PRO A 137 -9.92 -3.78 7.46
CA PRO A 137 -8.81 -3.10 6.80
C PRO A 137 -7.53 -3.10 7.66
N SER A 138 -6.39 -2.85 7.00
CA SER A 138 -5.11 -2.61 7.68
C SER A 138 -5.26 -1.53 8.76
N GLN A 139 -4.79 -1.84 9.97
CA GLN A 139 -4.83 -0.91 11.09
C GLN A 139 -3.64 0.05 11.06
N PRO A 140 -3.80 1.29 11.57
CA PRO A 140 -2.69 2.20 11.77
C PRO A 140 -1.60 1.57 12.63
N LEU A 141 -0.35 1.86 12.29
CA LEU A 141 0.81 1.36 13.02
C LEU A 141 0.85 1.93 14.44
N THR A 142 0.93 1.03 15.41
CA THR A 142 1.22 1.36 16.80
C THR A 142 2.68 1.04 17.11
N ALA A 143 3.30 1.87 17.95
CA ALA A 143 4.66 1.62 18.42
C ALA A 143 4.73 0.35 19.27
N VAL A 144 5.76 -0.47 19.06
CA VAL A 144 6.08 -1.60 19.96
C VAL A 144 6.91 -1.10 21.15
N ALA A 145 6.82 -1.82 22.27
CA ALA A 145 7.50 -1.42 23.50
C ALA A 145 9.02 -1.60 23.41
N ASP A 146 9.48 -2.81 23.02
CA ASP A 146 10.89 -3.11 22.84
C ASP A 146 11.34 -2.78 21.41
N ARG A 147 12.23 -1.80 21.28
CA ARG A 147 12.65 -1.24 20.00
C ARG A 147 14.17 -1.17 19.92
N PRO A 148 14.82 -1.94 19.02
CA PRO A 148 16.26 -1.84 18.84
C PRO A 148 16.68 -0.42 18.45
N VAL A 149 17.90 -0.05 18.82
CA VAL A 149 18.46 1.25 18.48
C VAL A 149 18.86 1.27 17.01
N LEU A 150 18.34 2.28 16.29
CA LEU A 150 18.71 2.59 14.90
C LEU A 150 19.51 3.89 14.91
N ALA A 151 20.79 3.80 14.53
CA ALA A 151 21.58 4.99 14.24
C ALA A 151 21.22 5.49 12.84
N VAL A 152 21.04 6.80 12.68
CA VAL A 152 20.79 7.43 11.39
C VAL A 152 21.83 8.50 11.15
N ILE A 153 22.60 8.34 10.07
CA ILE A 153 23.58 9.31 9.62
C ILE A 153 23.13 9.79 8.24
N THR A 154 22.85 11.08 8.11
CA THR A 154 22.22 11.62 6.91
C THR A 154 22.48 13.12 6.73
N ALA A 155 22.55 13.58 5.49
CA ALA A 155 22.44 15.00 5.16
C ALA A 155 21.03 15.42 4.75
N LEU A 156 20.11 14.45 4.56
CA LEU A 156 18.73 14.69 4.19
C LEU A 156 17.97 15.33 5.37
N PRO A 157 16.93 16.13 5.10
CA PRO A 157 16.11 16.76 6.13
C PRO A 157 15.15 15.75 6.81
N LEU A 158 15.68 14.67 7.40
CA LEU A 158 14.88 13.61 8.02
C LEU A 158 14.40 13.96 9.44
N PHE A 159 15.09 14.87 10.12
CA PHE A 159 14.81 15.28 11.50
C PHE A 159 14.53 16.79 11.63
N TRP A 160 14.53 17.49 10.50
CA TRP A 160 14.40 18.94 10.43
C TRP A 160 13.57 19.32 9.20
N ALA A 161 12.56 20.17 9.37
CA ALA A 161 11.83 20.80 8.28
C ALA A 161 12.11 22.31 8.32
N GLU A 162 12.87 22.81 7.35
CA GLU A 162 13.16 24.25 7.17
C GLU A 162 13.67 24.99 8.43
N GLY A 163 14.41 24.28 9.30
CA GLY A 163 15.00 24.83 10.52
C GLY A 163 14.21 24.53 11.81
N ALA A 164 13.00 23.99 11.71
CA ALA A 164 12.27 23.43 12.85
C ALA A 164 12.55 21.93 12.98
N ARG A 165 12.64 21.43 14.22
CA ARG A 165 12.76 19.98 14.46
C ARG A 165 11.43 19.30 14.11
N ALA A 166 11.45 18.48 13.07
CA ALA A 166 10.29 17.73 12.61
C ALA A 166 10.79 16.44 11.95
N ASP A 167 10.25 15.31 12.38
CA ASP A 167 10.58 14.02 11.77
C ASP A 167 9.89 13.92 10.41
N ALA A 168 10.65 13.53 9.38
CA ALA A 168 10.07 13.14 8.10
C ALA A 168 9.11 11.95 8.30
N PRO A 169 8.10 11.77 7.42
CA PRO A 169 7.15 10.66 7.50
C PRO A 169 7.80 9.29 7.67
N ILE A 170 8.91 9.02 6.97
CA ILE A 170 9.63 7.75 7.07
C ILE A 170 10.22 7.53 8.47
N ILE A 171 10.76 8.58 9.10
CA ILE A 171 11.27 8.53 10.47
C ILE A 171 10.13 8.28 11.46
N THR A 172 8.99 8.92 11.26
CA THR A 172 7.78 8.70 12.08
C THR A 172 7.36 7.22 12.05
N VAL A 173 7.36 6.59 10.86
CA VAL A 173 7.09 5.15 10.73
C VAL A 173 8.17 4.31 11.41
N LEU A 174 9.45 4.60 11.17
CA LEU A 174 10.56 3.83 11.75
C LEU A 174 10.59 3.91 13.28
N ARG A 175 10.18 5.03 13.89
CA ARG A 175 10.05 5.14 15.36
C ARG A 175 9.03 4.17 15.95
N THR A 176 8.08 3.64 15.17
CA THR A 176 7.16 2.60 15.67
C THR A 176 7.84 1.25 15.92
N ARG A 177 9.05 1.04 15.38
CA ARG A 177 9.83 -0.20 15.50
C ARG A 177 11.23 -0.01 16.05
N PHE A 178 11.79 1.19 15.94
CA PHE A 178 13.15 1.50 16.37
C PHE A 178 13.19 2.65 17.38
N THR A 179 14.19 2.60 18.25
CA THR A 179 14.66 3.77 18.97
C THR A 179 15.60 4.54 18.04
N VAL A 180 15.02 5.41 17.21
CA VAL A 180 15.76 6.15 16.18
C VAL A 180 16.61 7.25 16.82
N ARG A 181 17.92 7.18 16.62
CA ARG A 181 18.93 8.14 17.09
C ARG A 181 19.65 8.78 15.90
N PRO A 182 19.45 10.08 15.63
CA PRO A 182 20.34 10.79 14.70
C PRO A 182 21.75 10.77 15.28
N LEU A 183 22.74 10.54 14.42
CA LEU A 183 24.14 10.51 14.76
C LEU A 183 24.92 11.31 13.72
N ASP A 184 25.65 12.33 14.17
CA ASP A 184 26.44 13.19 13.27
C ASP A 184 27.85 12.65 13.07
N ASP A 185 28.44 12.04 14.11
CA ASP A 185 29.80 11.48 14.07
C ASP A 185 29.76 9.94 14.03
N PRO A 186 30.09 9.29 12.89
CA PRO A 186 30.12 7.84 12.79
C PRO A 186 31.13 7.16 13.74
N ARG A 187 32.14 7.86 14.27
CA ARG A 187 33.08 7.27 15.25
C ARG A 187 32.38 6.86 16.54
N ALA A 188 31.23 7.46 16.85
CA ALA A 188 30.42 7.09 17.99
C ALA A 188 29.53 5.84 17.76
N LEU A 189 29.52 5.25 16.56
CA LEU A 189 28.67 4.10 16.23
C LEU A 189 28.89 2.91 17.18
N ALA A 190 30.15 2.55 17.44
CA ALA A 190 30.50 1.42 18.29
C ALA A 190 29.96 1.56 19.72
N GLY A 191 29.93 2.78 20.27
CA GLY A 191 29.40 3.08 21.60
C GLY A 191 27.90 3.39 21.65
N SER A 192 27.23 3.49 20.50
CA SER A 192 25.84 3.95 20.44
C SER A 192 24.81 2.92 20.91
N GLY A 193 25.20 1.64 20.99
CA GLY A 193 24.30 0.51 21.21
C GLY A 193 23.41 0.18 19.99
N ALA A 194 23.63 0.83 18.85
CA ALA A 194 22.89 0.58 17.63
C ALA A 194 23.16 -0.83 17.09
N ARG A 195 22.08 -1.51 16.69
CA ARG A 195 22.16 -2.79 15.94
C ARG A 195 21.96 -2.58 14.44
N ALA A 196 21.34 -1.46 14.08
CA ALA A 196 21.05 -1.08 12.72
C ALA A 196 21.56 0.34 12.43
N LEU A 197 22.00 0.57 11.20
CA LEU A 197 22.45 1.86 10.69
C LEU A 197 21.67 2.19 9.40
N LEU A 198 21.03 3.36 9.37
CA LEU A 198 20.57 3.99 8.13
C LEU A 198 21.60 5.07 7.75
N LEU A 199 22.37 4.81 6.69
CA LEU A 199 23.30 5.75 6.10
C LEU A 199 22.67 6.32 4.85
N ALA A 200 21.94 7.42 4.98
CA ALA A 200 21.10 7.98 3.91
C ALA A 200 21.70 9.28 3.38
N GLN A 201 22.37 9.21 2.22
CA GLN A 201 22.98 10.37 1.55
C GLN A 201 23.74 11.29 2.53
N PRO A 202 24.76 10.78 3.25
CA PRO A 202 25.49 11.57 4.24
C PRO A 202 26.34 12.66 3.59
N ARG A 203 26.83 13.59 4.41
CA ARG A 203 27.85 14.57 3.99
C ARG A 203 29.19 13.86 3.76
N ALA A 204 30.14 14.60 3.18
CA ALA A 204 31.52 14.13 3.06
C ALA A 204 32.04 13.70 4.44
N MET A 205 32.51 12.47 4.52
CA MET A 205 33.15 11.91 5.70
C MET A 205 34.66 11.92 5.54
N THR A 206 35.37 12.10 6.64
CA THR A 206 36.81 11.88 6.75
C THR A 206 37.15 10.40 6.60
N ALA A 207 38.44 10.10 6.36
CA ALA A 207 38.89 8.73 6.24
C ALA A 207 38.65 7.94 7.53
N GLU A 208 38.87 8.55 8.70
CA GLU A 208 38.64 7.92 10.00
C GLU A 208 37.15 7.60 10.23
N GLU A 209 36.26 8.48 9.78
CA GLU A 209 34.81 8.29 9.86
C GLU A 209 34.34 7.13 8.96
N LEU A 210 34.86 7.03 7.73
CA LEU A 210 34.57 5.91 6.83
C LEU A 210 35.07 4.57 7.41
N VAL A 211 36.27 4.57 8.00
CA VAL A 211 36.83 3.39 8.68
C VAL A 211 35.98 2.99 9.89
N ALA A 212 35.44 3.96 10.64
CA ALA A 212 34.54 3.65 11.76
C ALA A 212 33.25 2.96 11.30
N VAL A 213 32.67 3.41 10.17
CA VAL A 213 31.50 2.73 9.56
C VAL A 213 31.87 1.32 9.12
N ASP A 214 32.97 1.16 8.38
CA ASP A 214 33.45 -0.16 7.91
C ASP A 214 33.68 -1.12 9.08
N ALA A 215 34.41 -0.70 10.11
CA ALA A 215 34.71 -1.51 11.28
C ALA A 215 33.44 -1.94 12.02
N TRP A 216 32.47 -1.02 12.19
CA TRP A 216 31.19 -1.33 12.83
C TRP A 216 30.38 -2.35 12.02
N VAL A 217 30.31 -2.21 10.69
CA VAL A 217 29.65 -3.19 9.83
C VAL A 217 30.36 -4.54 9.94
N ARG A 218 31.68 -4.59 9.79
CA ARG A 218 32.46 -5.84 9.86
C ARG A 218 32.30 -6.57 11.19
N ALA A 219 32.07 -5.84 12.28
CA ALA A 219 31.80 -6.37 13.62
C ALA A 219 30.39 -6.97 13.79
N GLY A 220 29.53 -6.96 12.76
CA GLY A 220 28.19 -7.57 12.80
C GLY A 220 27.04 -6.58 12.63
N GLY A 221 27.31 -5.31 12.37
CA GLY A 221 26.29 -4.30 12.13
C GLY A 221 25.40 -4.60 10.92
N THR A 222 24.12 -4.24 11.00
CA THR A 222 23.19 -4.26 9.86
C THR A 222 23.04 -2.84 9.31
N ALA A 223 23.43 -2.59 8.07
CA ALA A 223 23.36 -1.27 7.45
C ALA A 223 22.45 -1.23 6.22
N LEU A 224 21.64 -0.18 6.11
CA LEU A 224 21.00 0.25 4.88
C LEU A 224 21.71 1.51 4.40
N VAL A 225 22.30 1.45 3.20
CA VAL A 225 23.02 2.57 2.60
C VAL A 225 22.25 3.04 1.38
N LEU A 226 21.86 4.31 1.40
CA LEU A 226 21.22 4.98 0.28
C LEU A 226 22.25 5.93 -0.34
N ALA A 227 22.74 5.55 -1.52
CA ALA A 227 23.84 6.21 -2.22
C ALA A 227 23.34 6.70 -3.58
N ASP A 228 22.71 7.87 -3.57
CA ASP A 228 22.02 8.44 -4.72
C ASP A 228 22.98 9.17 -5.68
N PRO A 229 23.04 8.81 -6.97
CA PRO A 229 23.86 9.50 -7.97
C PRO A 229 23.27 10.84 -8.43
N LEU A 230 21.96 11.07 -8.23
CA LEU A 230 21.20 12.18 -8.78
C LEU A 230 20.00 12.50 -7.87
N LEU A 231 20.29 13.05 -6.69
CA LEU A 231 19.27 13.34 -5.68
C LEU A 231 18.26 14.39 -6.17
N ARG A 232 16.96 14.04 -6.17
CA ARG A 232 15.80 14.87 -6.55
C ARG A 232 14.93 15.24 -5.35
N TRP A 233 15.56 15.33 -4.18
CA TRP A 233 14.92 15.73 -2.94
C TRP A 233 14.42 17.19 -2.99
N PRO A 234 13.17 17.47 -2.60
CA PRO A 234 12.59 18.80 -2.70
C PRO A 234 13.22 19.73 -1.67
N THR A 235 13.58 20.94 -2.10
CA THR A 235 14.18 21.94 -1.21
C THR A 235 13.96 23.34 -1.74
N THR A 236 13.59 24.26 -0.83
CA THR A 236 13.42 25.69 -1.08
C THR A 236 14.75 26.45 -0.98
N LEU A 237 15.82 25.78 -0.53
CA LEU A 237 17.13 26.38 -0.34
C LEU A 237 17.84 26.61 -1.69
N PRO A 238 18.54 27.75 -1.85
CA PRO A 238 19.23 28.06 -3.09
C PRO A 238 20.39 27.08 -3.35
N PRO A 239 20.77 26.87 -4.63
CA PRO A 239 21.98 26.14 -4.97
C PRO A 239 23.21 26.69 -4.23
N GLY A 240 24.04 25.79 -3.68
CA GLY A 240 25.22 26.15 -2.90
C GLY A 240 24.99 26.38 -1.40
N ASP A 241 23.74 26.41 -0.91
CA ASP A 241 23.47 26.44 0.55
C ASP A 241 23.99 25.15 1.20
N ARG A 242 24.85 25.30 2.21
CA ARG A 242 25.47 24.19 2.94
C ARG A 242 24.45 23.28 3.61
N ARG A 243 23.25 23.77 3.93
CA ARG A 243 22.19 22.97 4.54
C ARG A 243 21.56 21.98 3.56
N ARG A 244 21.72 22.16 2.24
CA ARG A 244 21.28 21.15 1.26
C ARG A 244 22.07 19.87 1.43
N ALA A 245 21.37 18.75 1.20
CA ALA A 245 22.03 17.45 1.05
C ALA A 245 22.90 17.45 -0.22
N PRO A 246 24.00 16.68 -0.25
CA PRO A 246 24.77 16.48 -1.47
C PRO A 246 23.89 15.96 -2.61
N SER A 247 23.99 16.59 -3.78
CA SER A 247 23.24 16.20 -4.98
C SER A 247 23.66 14.84 -5.54
N VAL A 248 24.84 14.36 -5.15
CA VAL A 248 25.40 13.05 -5.50
C VAL A 248 25.99 12.40 -4.26
N SER A 249 26.02 11.07 -4.23
CA SER A 249 26.55 10.32 -3.10
C SER A 249 28.06 10.53 -2.96
N LEU A 250 28.48 10.78 -1.73
CA LEU A 250 29.89 10.95 -1.35
C LEU A 250 30.47 9.69 -0.69
N LEU A 251 29.76 8.56 -0.78
CA LEU A 251 30.17 7.25 -0.32
C LEU A 251 31.04 6.40 -1.29
N PRO A 252 31.37 6.77 -2.55
CA PRO A 252 32.20 5.94 -3.41
C PRO A 252 33.48 5.38 -2.78
N PRO A 253 34.25 6.11 -1.92
CA PRO A 253 35.43 5.53 -1.28
C PRO A 253 35.12 4.31 -0.40
N LEU A 254 34.02 4.34 0.35
CA LEU A 254 33.59 3.22 1.18
C LEU A 254 33.05 2.06 0.33
N LEU A 255 32.25 2.38 -0.68
CA LEU A 255 31.70 1.37 -1.59
C LEU A 255 32.82 0.65 -2.37
N ALA A 256 33.80 1.40 -2.88
CA ALA A 256 34.98 0.86 -3.53
C ALA A 256 35.80 -0.04 -2.59
N HIS A 257 35.93 0.35 -1.31
CA HIS A 257 36.58 -0.48 -0.30
C HIS A 257 35.84 -1.81 -0.06
N TRP A 258 34.50 -1.80 -0.15
CA TRP A 258 33.68 -3.02 -0.12
C TRP A 258 33.65 -3.79 -1.44
N GLY A 259 34.40 -3.33 -2.46
CA GLY A 259 34.46 -3.95 -3.77
C GLY A 259 33.20 -3.75 -4.60
N VAL A 260 32.43 -2.71 -4.32
CA VAL A 260 31.23 -2.31 -5.05
C VAL A 260 31.55 -1.14 -5.97
N GLU A 261 31.18 -1.25 -7.23
CA GLU A 261 31.34 -0.20 -8.24
C GLU A 261 29.97 0.31 -8.72
N PRO A 262 29.87 1.61 -9.06
CA PRO A 262 28.67 2.13 -9.72
C PRO A 262 28.54 1.52 -11.12
N GLY A 263 27.33 1.11 -11.47
CA GLY A 263 26.96 0.56 -12.77
C GLY A 263 26.24 1.58 -13.66
N VAL A 264 25.15 1.16 -14.31
CA VAL A 264 24.31 2.03 -15.15
C VAL A 264 23.36 2.86 -14.30
N LEU A 265 23.22 4.14 -14.64
CA LEU A 265 22.21 5.05 -14.11
C LEU A 265 20.93 4.95 -14.94
N ASP A 266 19.80 4.75 -14.28
CA ASP A 266 18.48 4.93 -14.87
C ASP A 266 17.85 6.21 -14.31
N GLU A 267 17.72 7.23 -15.16
CA GLU A 267 17.18 8.53 -14.76
C GLU A 267 15.64 8.54 -14.60
N ALA A 268 14.96 7.47 -15.01
CA ALA A 268 13.51 7.42 -14.97
C ALA A 268 12.98 7.32 -13.53
N GLU A 269 11.80 7.90 -13.30
CA GLU A 269 11.00 7.60 -12.13
C GLU A 269 10.10 6.41 -12.45
N THR A 270 10.30 5.28 -11.75
CA THR A 270 9.60 4.04 -12.05
C THR A 270 9.06 3.35 -10.80
N ARG A 271 7.89 2.73 -10.96
CA ARG A 271 7.32 1.80 -9.98
C ARG A 271 7.97 0.44 -10.20
N HIS A 272 8.92 0.10 -9.33
CA HIS A 272 9.69 -1.12 -9.42
C HIS A 272 9.10 -2.21 -8.51
N PHE A 273 8.63 -3.30 -9.12
CA PHE A 273 8.18 -4.48 -8.38
C PHE A 273 9.35 -5.43 -8.14
N LEU A 274 9.59 -5.78 -6.88
CA LEU A 274 10.53 -6.83 -6.49
C LEU A 274 9.96 -8.22 -6.82
N ASP A 275 10.80 -9.26 -6.79
CA ASP A 275 10.38 -10.64 -7.11
C ASP A 275 9.28 -11.17 -6.19
N ASP A 276 9.31 -10.77 -4.92
CA ASP A 276 8.27 -11.07 -3.93
C ASP A 276 7.00 -10.22 -4.13
N GLY A 277 7.01 -9.29 -5.09
CA GLY A 277 5.94 -8.38 -5.49
C GLY A 277 5.71 -7.21 -4.55
N GLN A 278 6.62 -6.95 -3.62
CA GLN A 278 6.65 -5.67 -2.93
C GLN A 278 6.97 -4.56 -3.94
N LEU A 279 6.32 -3.42 -3.77
CA LEU A 279 6.48 -2.26 -4.65
C LEU A 279 7.42 -1.23 -4.00
N VAL A 280 8.41 -0.76 -4.75
CA VAL A 280 9.20 0.43 -4.41
C VAL A 280 9.13 1.41 -5.57
N THR A 281 8.96 2.70 -5.29
CA THR A 281 9.07 3.74 -6.30
C THR A 281 10.49 4.30 -6.23
N LEU A 282 11.16 4.33 -7.37
CA LEU A 282 12.54 4.78 -7.50
C LEU A 282 12.62 5.95 -8.47
N SER A 283 13.53 6.90 -8.26
CA SER A 283 13.73 8.09 -9.10
C SER A 283 15.23 8.36 -9.27
N GLY A 284 15.79 8.09 -10.47
CA GLY A 284 17.20 8.36 -10.72
C GLY A 284 18.17 7.34 -10.11
N THR A 285 17.96 6.05 -10.40
CA THR A 285 18.61 4.97 -9.66
C THR A 285 19.91 4.46 -10.27
N GLN A 286 20.93 4.29 -9.42
CA GLN A 286 22.20 3.66 -9.76
C GLN A 286 22.15 2.14 -9.54
N ALA A 287 22.38 1.35 -10.59
CA ALA A 287 22.74 -0.05 -10.42
C ALA A 287 24.15 -0.19 -9.84
N PHE A 288 24.46 -1.30 -9.16
CA PHE A 288 25.78 -1.59 -8.60
C PHE A 288 26.34 -2.92 -9.10
N THR A 289 27.65 -2.98 -9.33
CA THR A 289 28.36 -4.23 -9.62
C THR A 289 29.25 -4.61 -8.44
N GLY A 290 29.28 -5.90 -8.11
CA GLY A 290 30.05 -6.44 -7.00
C GLY A 290 31.23 -7.24 -7.53
N ARG A 291 32.44 -6.94 -7.08
CA ARG A 291 33.65 -7.71 -7.42
C ARG A 291 34.04 -8.73 -6.36
N GLN A 292 33.34 -8.74 -5.22
CA GLN A 292 33.61 -9.67 -4.11
C GLN A 292 32.53 -10.75 -3.97
N PRO A 293 32.90 -11.99 -3.54
CA PRO A 293 31.96 -13.10 -3.38
C PRO A 293 30.82 -12.83 -2.37
N GLY A 294 31.02 -11.90 -1.44
CA GLY A 294 30.05 -11.56 -0.40
C GLY A 294 28.88 -10.69 -0.87
N CYS A 295 28.96 -10.10 -2.06
CA CYS A 295 27.91 -9.29 -2.65
C CYS A 295 27.15 -10.10 -3.69
N VAL A 296 25.87 -10.34 -3.44
CA VAL A 296 25.00 -11.01 -4.41
C VAL A 296 24.81 -10.07 -5.60
N PRO A 297 24.97 -10.55 -6.85
CA PRO A 297 24.70 -9.75 -8.04
C PRO A 297 23.34 -9.05 -7.91
N PRO A 298 23.27 -7.76 -8.28
CA PRO A 298 22.09 -6.95 -8.02
C PRO A 298 20.86 -7.54 -8.73
N ARG A 299 19.69 -7.43 -8.10
CA ARG A 299 18.41 -7.51 -8.81
C ARG A 299 17.90 -6.08 -8.94
N GLY A 300 18.05 -5.50 -10.13
CA GLY A 300 17.79 -4.08 -10.36
C GLY A 300 18.77 -3.20 -9.57
N ALA A 301 18.23 -2.32 -8.74
CA ALA A 301 18.98 -1.31 -8.00
C ALA A 301 19.46 -1.71 -6.60
N ILE A 302 19.00 -2.86 -6.09
CA ILE A 302 19.22 -3.25 -4.70
C ILE A 302 20.28 -4.34 -4.67
N MET A 303 21.40 -4.04 -4.02
CA MET A 303 22.50 -4.97 -3.81
C MET A 303 22.56 -5.39 -2.34
N ARG A 304 22.76 -6.68 -2.09
CA ARG A 304 22.93 -7.22 -0.73
C ARG A 304 24.34 -7.76 -0.58
N CYS A 305 25.07 -7.23 0.39
CA CYS A 305 26.45 -7.59 0.68
C CYS A 305 26.59 -8.14 2.10
N ARG A 306 27.45 -9.14 2.27
CA ARG A 306 28.02 -9.53 3.55
C ARG A 306 29.44 -8.99 3.66
N ILE A 307 29.67 -8.13 4.64
CA ILE A 307 30.95 -7.47 4.88
C ILE A 307 31.40 -7.86 6.29
N GLY A 308 32.44 -8.69 6.39
CA GLY A 308 32.80 -9.33 7.66
C GLY A 308 31.63 -10.15 8.21
N GLN A 309 31.24 -9.88 9.46
CA GLN A 309 30.06 -10.49 10.10
C GLN A 309 28.76 -9.70 9.83
N GLY A 310 28.87 -8.51 9.24
CA GLY A 310 27.75 -7.60 9.01
C GLY A 310 26.96 -7.88 7.74
N ARG A 311 25.84 -7.19 7.64
CA ARG A 311 24.94 -7.23 6.47
C ARG A 311 24.69 -5.82 5.99
N VAL A 312 24.85 -5.61 4.69
CA VAL A 312 24.63 -4.32 4.05
C VAL A 312 23.61 -4.48 2.93
N VAL A 313 22.57 -3.65 2.94
CA VAL A 313 21.70 -3.42 1.80
C VAL A 313 22.10 -2.08 1.19
N LEU A 314 22.50 -2.10 -0.07
CA LEU A 314 22.87 -0.91 -0.84
C LEU A 314 21.75 -0.61 -1.83
N VAL A 315 21.30 0.65 -1.85
CA VAL A 315 20.35 1.14 -2.84
C VAL A 315 20.88 2.42 -3.46
N GLY A 316 20.88 2.48 -4.79
CA GLY A 316 21.46 3.57 -5.57
C GLY A 316 20.53 4.76 -5.74
N ASP A 317 19.66 4.99 -4.76
CA ASP A 317 18.60 5.98 -4.76
C ASP A 317 18.28 6.29 -3.30
N ALA A 318 18.28 7.57 -2.93
CA ALA A 318 17.90 8.03 -1.60
C ALA A 318 16.54 8.74 -1.62
N ASP A 319 16.07 9.16 -2.80
CA ASP A 319 14.71 9.66 -2.99
C ASP A 319 13.64 8.61 -2.69
N LEU A 320 13.96 7.30 -2.72
CA LEU A 320 12.99 6.26 -2.37
C LEU A 320 12.33 6.47 -0.99
N ILE A 321 13.04 7.08 -0.02
CA ILE A 321 12.49 7.41 1.31
C ILE A 321 11.80 8.79 1.39
N ASP A 322 11.78 9.56 0.31
CA ASP A 322 10.95 10.76 0.14
C ASP A 322 9.47 10.37 0.21
N ASP A 323 8.70 11.04 1.05
CA ASP A 323 7.30 10.74 1.28
C ASP A 323 6.46 10.85 0.00
N ARG A 324 6.84 11.70 -0.95
CA ARG A 324 6.12 11.83 -2.23
C ARG A 324 6.12 10.54 -3.06
N LEU A 325 7.13 9.67 -2.89
CA LEU A 325 7.27 8.44 -3.66
C LEU A 325 6.52 7.24 -3.07
N TRP A 326 6.13 7.30 -1.79
CA TRP A 326 5.49 6.17 -1.10
C TRP A 326 4.27 6.52 -0.26
N LEU A 327 3.92 7.80 -0.07
CA LEU A 327 2.81 8.26 0.77
C LEU A 327 1.81 9.08 -0.07
N ALA A 328 0.58 8.57 -0.20
CA ALA A 328 -0.47 9.25 -0.94
C ALA A 328 -1.13 10.39 -0.14
N ASP A 329 -1.15 10.27 1.20
CA ASP A 329 -1.65 11.31 2.11
C ASP A 329 -0.63 11.61 3.22
N PRO A 330 0.05 12.77 3.15
CA PRO A 330 1.05 13.19 4.15
C PRO A 330 0.52 13.27 5.59
N ALA A 331 -0.80 13.42 5.79
CA ALA A 331 -1.39 13.53 7.13
C ALA A 331 -1.42 12.19 7.90
N GLY A 332 -1.29 11.05 7.19
CA GLY A 332 -1.47 9.72 7.76
C GLY A 332 -0.28 8.77 7.57
N PRO A 333 0.97 9.15 7.88
CA PRO A 333 2.14 8.31 7.59
C PRO A 333 2.11 6.96 8.30
N LEU A 334 1.43 6.89 9.45
CA LEU A 334 1.25 5.64 10.21
C LEU A 334 0.10 4.77 9.70
N ASP A 335 -0.73 5.23 8.77
CA ASP A 335 -1.83 4.45 8.21
C ASP A 335 -1.39 3.77 6.90
N PRO A 336 -1.18 2.43 6.89
CA PRO A 336 -0.73 1.75 5.68
C PRO A 336 -1.71 1.83 4.51
N ARG A 337 -2.97 2.21 4.76
CA ARG A 337 -4.01 2.36 3.73
C ARG A 337 -3.80 3.59 2.85
N VAL A 338 -2.95 4.54 3.25
CA VAL A 338 -2.61 5.72 2.43
C VAL A 338 -1.19 5.64 1.87
N TRP A 339 -0.54 4.48 1.95
CA TRP A 339 0.75 4.28 1.28
C TRP A 339 0.54 4.02 -0.21
N ALA A 340 1.47 4.48 -1.05
CA ALA A 340 1.54 4.27 -2.49
C ALA A 340 2.64 3.26 -2.90
N ALA A 341 3.50 2.87 -1.95
CA ALA A 341 4.52 1.83 -2.12
C ALA A 341 4.81 1.11 -0.79
N ASP A 342 5.51 -0.02 -0.84
CA ASP A 342 5.95 -0.79 0.33
C ASP A 342 7.25 -0.27 0.95
N THR A 343 7.74 0.90 0.53
CA THR A 343 9.02 1.46 1.00
C THR A 343 9.20 1.40 2.51
N PRO A 344 8.25 1.85 3.37
CA PRO A 344 8.49 1.81 4.81
C PRO A 344 8.65 0.38 5.33
N ALA A 345 7.93 -0.57 4.76
CA ALA A 345 8.04 -1.98 5.13
C ALA A 345 9.36 -2.60 4.66
N LEU A 346 9.81 -2.26 3.46
CA LEU A 346 11.10 -2.69 2.91
C LEU A 346 12.28 -2.12 3.69
N VAL A 347 12.26 -0.82 4.00
CA VAL A 347 13.29 -0.15 4.82
C VAL A 347 13.38 -0.81 6.19
N GLY A 348 12.25 -1.08 6.85
CA GLY A 348 12.22 -1.83 8.11
C GLY A 348 12.88 -3.21 7.96
N GLN A 349 12.50 -3.97 6.93
CA GLN A 349 13.02 -5.31 6.67
C GLN A 349 14.53 -5.30 6.40
N TRP A 350 15.03 -4.35 5.61
CA TRP A 350 16.46 -4.18 5.32
C TRP A 350 17.26 -3.80 6.58
N LEU A 351 16.64 -3.07 7.52
CA LEU A 351 17.20 -2.76 8.83
C LEU A 351 16.99 -3.86 9.88
N GLY A 352 16.33 -4.98 9.52
CA GLY A 352 16.20 -6.17 10.35
C GLY A 352 14.96 -6.24 11.25
N VAL A 353 13.92 -5.43 10.99
CA VAL A 353 12.61 -5.53 11.68
C VAL A 353 11.47 -5.72 10.68
N SER A 354 10.33 -6.22 11.13
CA SER A 354 9.12 -6.28 10.31
C SER A 354 8.17 -5.12 10.59
N ILE A 355 7.68 -4.51 9.52
CA ILE A 355 6.56 -3.56 9.51
C ILE A 355 5.47 -4.19 8.63
N ALA A 356 4.19 -3.89 8.87
CA ALA A 356 3.06 -4.50 8.16
C ALA A 356 3.33 -4.65 6.65
N GLN A 357 3.17 -5.88 6.13
CA GLN A 357 3.44 -6.28 4.74
C GLN A 357 2.17 -6.85 4.08
N GLY A 358 2.30 -7.38 2.86
CA GLY A 358 1.23 -8.14 2.19
C GLY A 358 0.26 -7.29 1.36
N ARG A 359 0.62 -6.03 1.07
CA ARG A 359 -0.21 -5.19 0.19
C ARG A 359 -0.09 -5.65 -1.25
N HIS A 360 -1.20 -5.53 -1.97
CA HIS A 360 -1.28 -5.77 -3.40
C HIS A 360 -1.48 -4.43 -4.10
N TRP A 361 -0.77 -4.23 -5.21
CA TRP A 361 -0.73 -2.97 -5.93
C TRP A 361 -1.19 -3.16 -7.37
N PHE A 362 -1.78 -2.13 -7.96
CA PHE A 362 -1.96 -2.09 -9.41
C PHE A 362 -0.61 -2.17 -10.11
N ARG A 363 -0.49 -3.09 -11.07
CA ARG A 363 0.74 -3.28 -11.85
C ARG A 363 0.83 -2.30 -13.01
N GLU A 364 0.33 -2.69 -14.17
CA GLU A 364 0.36 -1.86 -15.37
C GLU A 364 -1.02 -1.26 -15.67
N ALA A 365 -1.05 -0.17 -16.43
CA ALA A 365 -2.30 0.40 -16.91
C ALA A 365 -3.13 -0.61 -17.71
N GLY A 366 -2.48 -1.52 -18.44
CA GLY A 366 -3.12 -2.62 -19.16
C GLY A 366 -3.86 -3.59 -18.24
N ASP A 367 -3.27 -3.95 -17.10
CA ASP A 367 -3.88 -4.85 -16.11
C ASP A 367 -5.10 -4.22 -15.45
N VAL A 368 -5.03 -2.91 -15.14
CA VAL A 368 -6.15 -2.17 -14.56
C VAL A 368 -7.33 -2.11 -15.55
N VAL A 369 -7.06 -1.79 -16.82
CA VAL A 369 -8.09 -1.77 -17.87
C VAL A 369 -8.68 -3.16 -18.10
N THR A 370 -7.84 -4.20 -18.12
CA THR A 370 -8.27 -5.59 -18.29
C THR A 370 -9.11 -6.05 -17.11
N GLY A 371 -8.69 -5.75 -15.89
CA GLY A 371 -9.44 -6.03 -14.66
C GLY A 371 -10.81 -5.35 -14.66
N LEU A 372 -10.87 -4.08 -15.08
CA LEU A 372 -12.13 -3.35 -15.17
C LEU A 372 -13.07 -3.96 -16.22
N ARG A 373 -12.55 -4.34 -17.39
CA ARG A 373 -13.31 -5.02 -18.44
C ARG A 373 -13.90 -6.33 -17.93
N TRP A 374 -13.09 -7.18 -17.30
CA TRP A 374 -13.56 -8.47 -16.77
C TRP A 374 -14.55 -8.31 -15.61
N ALA A 375 -14.36 -7.33 -14.74
CA ALA A 375 -15.31 -7.03 -13.68
C ALA A 375 -16.67 -6.59 -14.24
N LEU A 376 -16.68 -5.78 -15.31
CA LEU A 376 -17.90 -5.36 -15.99
C LEU A 376 -18.57 -6.51 -16.77
N ILE A 377 -17.80 -7.35 -17.45
CA ILE A 377 -18.31 -8.56 -18.13
C ILE A 377 -18.96 -9.49 -17.10
N PHE A 378 -18.27 -9.75 -15.99
CA PHE A 378 -18.81 -10.55 -14.89
C PHE A 378 -20.09 -9.94 -14.33
N GLY A 379 -20.08 -8.65 -13.98
CA GLY A 379 -21.26 -7.96 -13.43
C GLY A 379 -22.45 -8.00 -14.39
N THR A 380 -22.20 -7.84 -15.69
CA THR A 380 -23.23 -7.91 -16.73
C THR A 380 -23.79 -9.33 -16.84
N GLY A 381 -22.93 -10.34 -16.94
CA GLY A 381 -23.32 -11.74 -17.03
C GLY A 381 -24.09 -12.21 -15.79
N TRP A 382 -23.64 -11.80 -14.60
CA TRP A 382 -24.28 -12.11 -13.32
C TRP A 382 -25.67 -11.49 -13.19
N ALA A 383 -25.83 -10.25 -13.67
CA ALA A 383 -27.13 -9.56 -13.73
C ALA A 383 -28.08 -10.19 -14.75
N ILE A 384 -27.59 -10.61 -15.92
CA ILE A 384 -28.38 -11.36 -16.92
C ILE A 384 -28.86 -12.69 -16.32
N LEU A 385 -27.97 -13.44 -15.66
CA LEU A 385 -28.33 -14.70 -15.02
C LEU A 385 -29.40 -14.50 -13.94
N GLY A 386 -29.22 -13.49 -13.07
CA GLY A 386 -30.21 -13.14 -12.05
C GLY A 386 -31.56 -12.73 -12.67
N MET A 387 -31.55 -11.98 -13.77
CA MET A 387 -32.77 -11.58 -14.50
C MET A 387 -33.56 -12.80 -15.00
N VAL A 388 -32.87 -13.82 -15.55
CA VAL A 388 -33.51 -15.07 -16.00
C VAL A 388 -34.09 -15.85 -14.82
N LEU A 389 -33.36 -15.96 -13.71
CA LEU A 389 -33.76 -16.74 -12.54
C LEU A 389 -34.92 -16.11 -11.77
N PHE A 390 -34.89 -14.80 -11.52
CA PHE A 390 -35.94 -14.10 -10.77
C PHE A 390 -37.23 -13.97 -11.56
N ARG A 391 -37.14 -13.88 -12.90
CA ARG A 391 -38.33 -13.96 -13.75
C ARG A 391 -39.07 -15.29 -13.61
N ARG A 392 -38.35 -16.42 -13.60
CA ARG A 392 -38.95 -17.76 -13.50
C ARG A 392 -39.62 -18.01 -12.15
N THR A 393 -39.17 -17.34 -11.10
CA THR A 393 -39.72 -17.51 -9.75
C THR A 393 -40.99 -16.71 -9.55
N GLU A 394 -41.08 -15.48 -10.09
CA GLU A 394 -42.33 -14.71 -10.02
C GLU A 394 -43.44 -15.30 -10.90
N GLN A 395 -43.11 -15.87 -12.07
CA GLN A 395 -44.10 -16.55 -12.92
C GLN A 395 -44.73 -17.79 -12.27
N ARG A 396 -44.06 -18.43 -11.29
CA ARG A 396 -44.63 -19.56 -10.51
C ARG A 396 -45.45 -19.11 -9.30
N VAL A 397 -45.40 -17.83 -8.94
CA VAL A 397 -46.16 -17.27 -7.81
C VAL A 397 -47.45 -16.60 -8.31
N GLU A 398 -47.49 -16.18 -9.58
CA GLU A 398 -48.69 -15.66 -10.26
C GLU A 398 -49.57 -16.76 -10.88
N GLN A 399 -49.10 -18.01 -10.93
CA GLN A 399 -49.89 -19.22 -11.26
C GLN A 399 -50.28 -19.93 -9.96
#